data_AF-A0A5C1QEU8-F1
#
_entry.id   AF-A0A5C1QEU8-F1
#
_cell.length_a   1.000
_cell.length_b   1.000
_cell.length_c   1.000
_cell.angle_alpha   90.00
_cell.angle_beta   90.00
_cell.angle_gamma   90.00
#
_symmetry.space_group_name_H-M   'P 1'
#
loop_
_entity.id
_entity.type
_entity.pdbx_description
1 polymer ?
#
loop_
_entity_poly.entity_id
_entity_poly.type
_entity_poly.pdbx_seq_one_letter_code
_entity_poly.pdbx_strand_id
1 'polypeptide(L)'
;MEKPNGYPSISKDNGEGITFGSFQALGSLKIPFIFCDHSYKLSDMDRNSFTKIDTINILVSVASNLPSDISRILLGEFESYWYSYPKEKYGHDSYYAFIRKLIIRVSFSGLQTELFRKNNPNLLVANKLLGSNVHKQNLRKFALIWLKKEENRYKLVQDSFERLGYKSLEKACEDAGGYSNVKEPSIIEINYIKVLEKLTIDLFKDLFNKNSFHSALSTYLHELCHMFGGDKSAKFSLVLTKAIEILIANNHKINNYKKDWVAVGLKHDK
;
A
#
# COMPACT_ATOMS: atom_id res chain seq x y z
N MET A 1 -40.99 -8.44 -3.84
CA MET A 1 -40.64 -9.87 -4.00
C MET A 1 -39.87 -10.27 -2.74
N GLU A 2 -40.43 -11.11 -1.88
CA GLU A 2 -39.71 -11.56 -0.67
C GLU A 2 -38.62 -12.57 -1.05
N LYS A 3 -37.40 -12.34 -0.56
CA LYS A 3 -36.23 -13.18 -0.86
C LYS A 3 -36.14 -14.34 0.15
N PRO A 4 -35.76 -15.56 -0.27
CA PRO A 4 -35.62 -16.70 0.63
C PRO A 4 -34.59 -16.45 1.75
N ASN A 5 -34.78 -17.06 2.92
CA ASN A 5 -33.76 -17.04 3.98
C ASN A 5 -32.47 -17.72 3.48
N GLY A 6 -31.32 -17.04 3.65
CA GLY A 6 -30.01 -17.54 3.18
C GLY A 6 -29.68 -17.23 1.73
N TYR A 7 -30.45 -16.34 1.07
CA TYR A 7 -30.17 -15.90 -0.29
C TYR A 7 -28.77 -15.26 -0.41
N PRO A 8 -27.93 -15.66 -1.39
CA PRO A 8 -26.53 -15.23 -1.40
C PRO A 8 -26.42 -13.72 -1.59
N SER A 9 -25.56 -13.08 -0.80
CA SER A 9 -25.21 -11.68 -0.97
C SER A 9 -23.71 -11.48 -0.82
N ILE A 10 -23.15 -10.60 -1.64
CA ILE A 10 -21.75 -10.17 -1.53
C ILE A 10 -21.67 -9.27 -0.29
N SER A 11 -20.66 -9.47 0.56
CA SER A 11 -20.41 -8.67 1.76
C SER A 11 -21.57 -8.61 2.79
N LYS A 12 -22.49 -9.59 2.77
CA LYS A 12 -23.73 -9.63 3.58
C LYS A 12 -24.71 -8.49 3.27
N ASP A 13 -24.61 -7.91 2.08
CA ASP A 13 -25.47 -6.83 1.63
C ASP A 13 -26.82 -7.36 1.13
N ASN A 14 -27.74 -7.58 2.06
CA ASN A 14 -29.13 -7.90 1.73
C ASN A 14 -29.85 -6.59 1.40
N GLY A 15 -30.14 -6.35 0.12
CA GLY A 15 -30.96 -5.22 -0.33
C GLY A 15 -32.00 -5.63 -1.35
N GLU A 16 -32.47 -4.68 -2.15
CA GLU A 16 -33.54 -4.90 -3.13
C GLU A 16 -33.01 -5.45 -4.47
N GLY A 17 -31.74 -5.18 -4.81
CA GLY A 17 -31.14 -5.61 -6.07
C GLY A 17 -31.01 -7.12 -6.21
N ILE A 18 -31.02 -7.59 -7.46
CA ILE A 18 -31.04 -9.02 -7.78
C ILE A 18 -30.04 -9.32 -8.90
N THR A 19 -29.30 -10.41 -8.75
CA THR A 19 -28.52 -11.01 -9.85
C THR A 19 -29.27 -12.18 -10.44
N PHE A 20 -29.34 -12.24 -11.76
CA PHE A 20 -29.94 -13.32 -12.53
C PHE A 20 -28.90 -13.94 -13.45
N GLY A 21 -28.92 -15.27 -13.53
CA GLY A 21 -28.14 -16.04 -14.50
C GLY A 21 -28.94 -17.26 -14.90
N SER A 22 -28.90 -17.62 -16.19
CA SER A 22 -29.63 -18.79 -16.72
C SER A 22 -31.14 -18.77 -16.37
N PHE A 23 -31.78 -17.59 -16.37
CA PHE A 23 -33.19 -17.36 -15.97
C PHE A 23 -33.53 -17.65 -14.51
N GLN A 24 -32.53 -17.89 -13.66
CA GLN A 24 -32.69 -18.09 -12.24
C GLN A 24 -32.19 -16.85 -11.49
N ALA A 25 -32.84 -16.53 -10.38
CA ALA A 25 -32.40 -15.48 -9.48
C ALA A 25 -31.33 -16.07 -8.55
N LEU A 26 -30.10 -15.56 -8.61
CA LEU A 26 -28.90 -16.18 -8.02
C LEU A 26 -28.31 -15.42 -6.82
N GLY A 27 -28.76 -14.21 -6.52
CA GLY A 27 -28.22 -13.45 -5.41
C GLY A 27 -28.80 -12.05 -5.23
N SER A 28 -28.57 -11.48 -4.06
CA SER A 28 -29.01 -10.15 -3.63
C SER A 28 -27.87 -9.14 -3.66
N LEU A 29 -28.24 -7.88 -3.88
CA LEU A 29 -27.36 -6.72 -3.79
C LEU A 29 -28.03 -5.64 -2.96
N LYS A 30 -27.22 -4.78 -2.33
CA LYS A 30 -27.72 -3.62 -1.59
C LYS A 30 -28.50 -2.64 -2.47
N ILE A 31 -27.96 -2.42 -3.68
CA ILE A 31 -28.39 -1.37 -4.60
C ILE A 31 -29.56 -1.89 -5.44
N PRO A 32 -30.61 -1.10 -5.72
CA PRO A 32 -31.86 -1.57 -6.33
C PRO A 32 -31.77 -1.80 -7.85
N PHE A 33 -30.71 -2.47 -8.33
CA PHE A 33 -30.56 -2.85 -9.74
C PHE A 33 -30.71 -4.35 -9.95
N ILE A 34 -31.18 -4.69 -11.16
CA ILE A 34 -31.24 -6.06 -11.64
C ILE A 34 -30.08 -6.26 -12.63
N PHE A 35 -29.19 -7.20 -12.33
CA PHE A 35 -28.11 -7.61 -13.22
C PHE A 35 -28.43 -8.98 -13.79
N CYS A 36 -28.54 -9.09 -15.12
CA CYS A 36 -28.91 -10.33 -15.77
C CYS A 36 -27.84 -10.76 -16.78
N ASP A 37 -27.33 -11.98 -16.65
CA ASP A 37 -26.48 -12.62 -17.65
C ASP A 37 -27.16 -13.90 -18.18
N HIS A 38 -27.82 -13.77 -19.33
CA HIS A 38 -28.48 -14.90 -20.01
C HIS A 38 -27.49 -15.91 -20.60
N SER A 39 -26.21 -15.55 -20.73
CA SER A 39 -25.17 -16.44 -21.26
C SER A 39 -24.46 -17.24 -20.17
N TYR A 40 -24.74 -16.95 -18.90
CA TYR A 40 -24.17 -17.68 -17.78
C TYR A 40 -24.57 -19.16 -17.87
N LYS A 41 -23.59 -20.05 -17.74
CA LYS A 41 -23.80 -21.50 -17.69
C LYS A 41 -23.49 -21.99 -16.29
N LEU A 42 -24.50 -22.45 -15.57
CA LEU A 42 -24.31 -23.18 -14.31
C LEU A 42 -23.64 -24.52 -14.63
N SER A 43 -22.50 -24.79 -13.99
CA SER A 43 -21.75 -26.03 -14.22
C SER A 43 -22.42 -27.27 -13.65
N ASP A 44 -23.33 -27.11 -12.68
CA ASP A 44 -24.09 -28.18 -12.04
C ASP A 44 -25.57 -27.80 -12.00
N MET A 45 -26.42 -28.51 -12.74
CA MET A 45 -27.88 -28.32 -12.69
C MET A 45 -28.52 -28.80 -11.38
N ASP A 46 -27.80 -29.61 -10.59
CA ASP A 46 -28.28 -30.23 -9.33
C ASP A 46 -27.81 -29.49 -8.06
N ARG A 47 -27.22 -28.30 -8.16
CA ARG A 47 -26.79 -27.57 -6.97
C ARG A 47 -27.96 -26.91 -6.23
N ASN A 48 -28.19 -27.38 -5.00
CA ASN A 48 -29.21 -26.84 -4.08
C ASN A 48 -28.89 -25.46 -3.50
N SER A 49 -27.70 -24.89 -3.73
CA SER A 49 -27.35 -23.57 -3.20
C SER A 49 -26.42 -22.77 -4.11
N PHE A 50 -26.74 -21.50 -4.27
CA PHE A 50 -25.98 -20.52 -5.04
C PHE A 50 -24.83 -19.94 -4.22
N THR A 51 -23.72 -19.60 -4.85
CA THR A 51 -22.54 -19.08 -4.13
C THR A 51 -22.32 -17.60 -4.38
N LYS A 52 -21.65 -16.91 -3.45
CA LYS A 52 -21.18 -15.53 -3.64
C LYS A 52 -20.30 -15.37 -4.89
N ILE A 53 -19.63 -16.45 -5.29
CA ILE A 53 -18.78 -16.53 -6.50
C ILE A 53 -19.63 -16.33 -7.76
N ASP A 54 -20.80 -16.97 -7.82
CA ASP A 54 -21.72 -16.85 -8.95
C ASP A 54 -22.23 -15.41 -9.09
N THR A 55 -22.66 -14.81 -7.97
CA THR A 55 -23.12 -13.42 -7.92
C THR A 55 -22.06 -12.45 -8.47
N ILE A 56 -20.80 -12.54 -8.01
CA ILE A 56 -19.76 -11.63 -8.48
C ILE A 56 -19.37 -11.90 -9.94
N ASN A 57 -19.37 -13.15 -10.39
CA ASN A 57 -19.06 -13.50 -11.77
C ASN A 57 -20.09 -12.92 -12.74
N ILE A 58 -21.38 -13.01 -12.41
CA ILE A 58 -22.47 -12.42 -13.19
C ILE A 58 -22.29 -10.91 -13.28
N LEU A 59 -22.05 -10.24 -12.14
CA LEU A 59 -21.79 -8.80 -12.10
C LEU A 59 -20.63 -8.40 -13.03
N VAL A 60 -19.51 -9.13 -12.93
CA VAL A 60 -18.31 -8.88 -13.74
C VAL A 60 -18.56 -9.12 -15.23
N SER A 61 -19.35 -10.15 -15.56
CA SER A 61 -19.75 -10.47 -16.93
C SER A 61 -20.61 -9.35 -17.52
N VAL A 62 -21.68 -8.96 -16.82
CA VAL A 62 -22.57 -7.85 -17.23
C VAL A 62 -21.77 -6.56 -17.39
N ALA A 63 -20.97 -6.18 -16.39
CA ALA A 63 -20.15 -4.97 -16.45
C ALA A 63 -19.16 -4.95 -17.61
N SER A 64 -18.69 -6.11 -18.08
CA SER A 64 -17.76 -6.17 -19.21
C SER A 64 -18.42 -5.76 -20.54
N ASN A 65 -19.75 -5.82 -20.62
CA ASN A 65 -20.52 -5.57 -21.84
C ASN A 65 -21.27 -4.22 -21.84
N LEU A 66 -21.31 -3.50 -20.71
CA LEU A 66 -22.07 -2.27 -20.59
C LEU A 66 -21.48 -1.10 -21.42
N PRO A 67 -22.31 -0.22 -21.99
CA PRO A 67 -21.86 1.06 -22.53
C PRO A 67 -21.14 1.95 -21.48
N SER A 68 -20.27 2.85 -21.93
CA SER A 68 -19.43 3.67 -21.03
C SER A 68 -20.23 4.64 -20.17
N ASP A 69 -21.32 5.19 -20.68
CA ASP A 69 -22.24 6.09 -19.98
C ASP A 69 -23.01 5.37 -18.86
N ILE A 70 -23.57 4.18 -19.15
CA ILE A 70 -24.23 3.33 -18.14
C ILE A 70 -23.22 2.87 -17.09
N SER A 71 -22.01 2.50 -17.52
CA SER A 71 -20.94 2.11 -16.61
C SER A 71 -20.55 3.23 -15.65
N ARG A 72 -20.56 4.49 -16.10
CA ARG A 72 -20.29 5.66 -15.26
C ARG A 72 -21.38 5.87 -14.22
N ILE A 73 -22.65 5.74 -14.60
CA ILE A 73 -23.79 5.87 -13.68
C ILE A 73 -23.69 4.80 -12.59
N LEU A 74 -23.54 3.53 -12.99
CA LEU A 74 -23.37 2.44 -12.04
C LEU A 74 -22.12 2.61 -11.16
N LEU A 75 -21.01 3.12 -11.70
CA LEU A 75 -19.83 3.39 -10.88
C LEU A 75 -20.14 4.38 -9.76
N GLY A 76 -20.97 5.41 -10.03
CA GLY A 76 -21.47 6.36 -9.02
C GLY A 76 -22.28 5.70 -7.92
N GLU A 77 -23.21 4.82 -8.28
CA GLU A 77 -24.08 4.09 -7.33
C GLU A 77 -23.29 3.18 -6.39
N PHE A 78 -22.12 2.69 -6.82
CA PHE A 78 -21.23 1.84 -6.04
C PHE A 78 -20.15 2.64 -5.27
N GLU A 79 -20.40 3.93 -4.99
CA GLU A 79 -19.45 4.82 -4.32
C GLU A 79 -18.93 4.29 -2.97
N SER A 80 -19.78 3.64 -2.17
CA SER A 80 -19.38 3.07 -0.88
C SER A 80 -18.36 1.92 -1.00
N TYR A 81 -18.20 1.37 -2.20
CA TYR A 81 -17.36 0.20 -2.47
C TYR A 81 -16.08 0.53 -3.25
N TRP A 82 -15.84 1.81 -3.59
CA TRP A 82 -14.65 2.22 -4.37
C TRP A 82 -13.32 1.88 -3.70
N TYR A 83 -13.30 1.71 -2.38
CA TYR A 83 -12.14 1.25 -1.62
C TYR A 83 -12.31 -0.20 -1.12
N SER A 84 -12.82 -1.07 -1.98
CA SER A 84 -12.95 -2.50 -1.67
C SER A 84 -11.75 -3.26 -2.20
N TYR A 85 -11.07 -4.01 -1.32
CA TYR A 85 -10.02 -4.95 -1.73
C TYR A 85 -10.36 -6.35 -1.21
N PRO A 86 -10.10 -7.40 -1.99
CA PRO A 86 -10.32 -8.76 -1.54
C PRO A 86 -9.36 -9.11 -0.41
N LYS A 87 -9.91 -9.60 0.71
CA LYS A 87 -9.16 -10.12 1.87
C LYS A 87 -8.62 -11.52 1.62
N GLU A 88 -9.31 -12.30 0.80
CA GLU A 88 -8.99 -13.70 0.48
C GLU A 88 -8.37 -13.84 -0.91
N LYS A 89 -7.66 -14.96 -1.14
CA LYS A 89 -6.93 -15.25 -2.39
C LYS A 89 -7.81 -15.15 -3.64
N TYR A 90 -9.06 -15.60 -3.55
CA TYR A 90 -9.99 -15.61 -4.68
C TYR A 90 -10.95 -14.43 -4.71
N GLY A 91 -11.04 -13.67 -3.61
CA GLY A 91 -11.65 -12.34 -3.59
C GLY A 91 -13.14 -12.25 -3.89
N HIS A 92 -13.88 -13.34 -3.74
CA HIS A 92 -15.29 -13.42 -4.14
C HIS A 92 -16.25 -12.61 -3.25
N ASP A 93 -15.83 -12.24 -2.05
CA ASP A 93 -16.60 -11.41 -1.11
C ASP A 93 -16.20 -9.92 -1.22
N SER A 94 -16.03 -9.41 -2.45
CA SER A 94 -15.63 -8.04 -2.74
C SER A 94 -16.12 -7.56 -4.10
N TYR A 95 -16.52 -6.30 -4.18
CA TYR A 95 -16.88 -5.64 -5.44
C TYR A 95 -15.68 -5.18 -6.28
N TYR A 96 -14.45 -5.43 -5.82
CA TYR A 96 -13.22 -4.99 -6.48
C TYR A 96 -13.21 -5.28 -7.98
N ALA A 97 -13.51 -6.54 -8.37
CA ALA A 97 -13.48 -6.98 -9.76
C ALA A 97 -14.57 -6.31 -10.61
N PHE A 98 -15.77 -6.14 -10.04
CA PHE A 98 -16.89 -5.48 -10.69
C PHE A 98 -16.60 -3.99 -10.94
N ILE A 99 -16.15 -3.27 -9.91
CA ILE A 99 -15.78 -1.85 -10.01
C ILE A 99 -14.65 -1.66 -11.02
N ARG A 100 -13.65 -2.55 -11.01
CA ARG A 100 -12.57 -2.54 -11.99
C ARG A 100 -13.09 -2.65 -13.42
N LYS A 101 -14.10 -3.49 -13.68
CA LYS A 101 -14.72 -3.60 -15.02
C LYS A 101 -15.46 -2.33 -15.41
N LEU A 102 -16.25 -1.75 -14.52
CA LEU A 102 -16.93 -0.48 -14.77
C LEU A 102 -15.92 0.63 -15.14
N ILE A 103 -14.84 0.75 -14.38
CA ILE A 103 -13.78 1.73 -14.65
C ILE A 103 -13.14 1.51 -16.01
N ILE A 104 -12.84 0.26 -16.39
CA ILE A 104 -12.32 -0.05 -17.73
C ILE A 104 -13.29 0.44 -18.81
N ARG A 105 -14.60 0.19 -18.65
CA ARG A 105 -15.61 0.64 -19.62
C ARG A 105 -15.73 2.15 -19.68
N VAL A 106 -15.69 2.85 -18.53
CA VAL A 106 -15.68 4.32 -18.49
C VAL A 106 -14.44 4.87 -19.19
N SER A 107 -13.26 4.25 -18.97
CA SER A 107 -11.99 4.72 -19.55
C SER A 107 -11.92 4.64 -21.08
N PHE A 108 -12.79 3.86 -21.72
CA PHE A 108 -12.88 3.83 -23.19
C PHE A 108 -13.50 5.10 -23.79
N SER A 109 -14.19 5.92 -22.98
CA SER A 109 -14.77 7.18 -23.43
C SER A 109 -14.13 8.35 -22.69
N GLY A 110 -13.42 9.22 -23.43
CA GLY A 110 -12.85 10.46 -22.88
C GLY A 110 -13.92 11.34 -22.23
N LEU A 111 -15.06 11.52 -22.91
CA LEU A 111 -16.21 12.28 -22.40
C LEU A 111 -16.71 11.76 -21.04
N GLN A 112 -16.96 10.45 -20.92
CA GLN A 112 -17.46 9.88 -19.68
C GLN A 112 -16.41 9.92 -18.56
N THR A 113 -15.12 9.78 -18.92
CA THR A 113 -14.00 9.91 -17.98
C THR A 113 -13.92 11.34 -17.43
N GLU A 114 -14.00 12.36 -18.28
CA GLU A 114 -13.99 13.77 -17.87
C GLU A 114 -15.19 14.11 -16.99
N LEU A 115 -16.40 13.67 -17.37
CA LEU A 115 -17.60 13.87 -16.56
C LEU A 115 -17.46 13.22 -15.17
N PHE A 116 -16.93 12.00 -15.11
CA PHE A 116 -16.69 11.32 -13.84
C PHE A 116 -15.70 12.11 -12.96
N ARG A 117 -14.59 12.58 -13.55
CA ARG A 117 -13.57 13.37 -12.83
C ARG A 117 -14.09 14.70 -12.34
N LYS A 118 -14.92 15.38 -13.15
CA LYS A 118 -15.54 16.65 -12.77
C LYS A 118 -16.46 16.48 -11.55
N ASN A 119 -17.21 15.38 -11.51
CA ASN A 119 -18.11 15.09 -10.39
C ASN A 119 -17.36 14.58 -9.15
N ASN A 120 -16.17 14.00 -9.33
CA ASN A 120 -15.38 13.39 -8.25
C ASN A 120 -13.93 13.90 -8.26
N PRO A 121 -13.68 15.18 -7.97
CA PRO A 121 -12.33 15.75 -8.11
C PRO A 121 -11.34 15.26 -7.05
N ASN A 122 -11.81 14.90 -5.85
CA ASN A 122 -10.96 14.64 -4.69
C ASN A 122 -10.79 13.13 -4.40
N LEU A 123 -10.45 12.33 -5.41
CA LEU A 123 -10.12 10.92 -5.22
C LEU A 123 -8.61 10.69 -5.28
N LEU A 124 -8.11 9.81 -4.43
CA LEU A 124 -6.72 9.35 -4.43
C LEU A 124 -6.64 7.84 -4.46
N VAL A 125 -5.76 7.32 -5.31
CA VAL A 125 -5.58 5.88 -5.48
C VAL A 125 -4.66 5.35 -4.38
N ALA A 126 -5.14 4.36 -3.63
CA ALA A 126 -4.32 3.64 -2.65
C ALA A 126 -4.07 2.21 -3.12
N ASN A 127 -2.94 2.00 -3.81
CA ASN A 127 -2.54 0.70 -4.35
C ASN A 127 -2.32 -0.35 -3.27
N LYS A 128 -2.62 -1.62 -3.59
CA LYS A 128 -2.31 -2.76 -2.72
C LYS A 128 -0.79 -2.94 -2.65
N LEU A 129 -0.24 -2.89 -1.43
CA LEU A 129 1.19 -3.09 -1.21
C LEU A 129 1.51 -4.57 -1.00
N LEU A 130 2.61 -5.02 -1.60
CA LEU A 130 3.21 -6.32 -1.28
C LEU A 130 3.99 -6.20 0.04
N GLY A 131 3.83 -7.18 0.93
CA GLY A 131 4.38 -7.15 2.30
C GLY A 131 5.91 -7.09 2.38
N SER A 132 6.63 -7.38 1.29
CA SER A 132 8.10 -7.44 1.26
C SER A 132 8.81 -6.10 1.10
N ASN A 133 8.11 -5.00 0.76
CA ASN A 133 8.75 -3.71 0.50
C ASN A 133 8.55 -2.73 1.66
N VAL A 134 9.48 -2.77 2.63
CA VAL A 134 9.48 -1.93 3.84
C VAL A 134 9.49 -0.44 3.47
N HIS A 135 10.25 -0.04 2.45
CA HIS A 135 10.33 1.36 2.03
C HIS A 135 8.96 1.88 1.56
N LYS A 136 8.26 1.17 0.68
CA LYS A 136 6.91 1.54 0.23
C LYS A 136 5.89 1.59 1.36
N GLN A 137 6.01 0.70 2.35
CA GLN A 137 5.16 0.73 3.54
C GLN A 137 5.40 1.98 4.38
N ASN A 138 6.66 2.39 4.56
CA ASN A 138 6.99 3.61 5.26
C ASN A 138 6.44 4.84 4.52
N LEU A 139 6.62 4.92 3.20
CA LEU A 139 6.01 5.98 2.38
C LEU A 139 4.48 6.01 2.52
N ARG A 140 3.80 4.86 2.52
CA ARG A 140 2.35 4.80 2.76
C ARG A 140 1.97 5.33 4.14
N LYS A 141 2.74 5.01 5.20
CA LYS A 141 2.48 5.53 6.55
C LYS A 141 2.57 7.06 6.55
N PHE A 142 3.61 7.64 5.97
CA PHE A 142 3.76 9.10 5.87
C PHE A 142 2.62 9.72 5.05
N ALA A 143 2.27 9.13 3.91
CA ALA A 143 1.19 9.66 3.08
C ALA A 143 -0.18 9.60 3.76
N LEU A 144 -0.44 8.56 4.57
CA LEU A 144 -1.66 8.49 5.38
C LEU A 144 -1.68 9.53 6.51
N ILE A 145 -0.53 9.85 7.10
CA ILE A 145 -0.43 10.93 8.09
C ILE A 145 -0.70 12.29 7.42
N TRP A 146 -0.11 12.53 6.25
CA TRP A 146 -0.40 13.72 5.45
C TRP A 146 -1.88 13.83 5.10
N LEU A 147 -2.50 12.75 4.60
CA LEU A 147 -3.92 12.70 4.27
C LEU A 147 -4.83 13.08 5.45
N LYS A 148 -4.48 12.66 6.67
CA LYS A 148 -5.23 13.04 7.88
C LYS A 148 -5.16 14.52 8.20
N LYS A 149 -4.06 15.19 7.86
CA LYS A 149 -3.89 16.64 8.05
C LYS A 149 -4.71 17.45 7.06
N GLU A 150 -4.99 16.90 5.88
CA GLU A 150 -5.83 17.50 4.85
C GLU A 150 -7.35 17.40 5.16
N GLU A 151 -7.73 17.28 6.43
CA GLU A 151 -9.13 17.28 6.92
C GLU A 151 -10.10 16.33 6.17
N ASN A 152 -9.62 15.16 5.73
CA ASN A 152 -10.39 14.21 4.91
C ASN A 152 -10.89 14.79 3.57
N ARG A 153 -10.23 15.82 3.03
CA ARG A 153 -10.53 16.39 1.71
C ARG A 153 -10.58 15.33 0.62
N TYR A 154 -9.73 14.32 0.71
CA TYR A 154 -9.62 13.25 -0.27
C TYR A 154 -10.22 11.94 0.22
N LYS A 155 -10.90 11.25 -0.71
CA LYS A 155 -11.37 9.88 -0.50
C LYS A 155 -10.44 8.88 -1.18
N LEU A 156 -10.09 7.83 -0.46
CA LEU A 156 -9.27 6.75 -1.00
C LEU A 156 -10.10 5.81 -1.88
N VAL A 157 -9.50 5.35 -2.97
CA VAL A 157 -10.10 4.41 -3.93
C VAL A 157 -9.10 3.35 -4.37
N GLN A 158 -9.60 2.27 -4.96
CA GLN A 158 -8.80 1.15 -5.42
C GLN A 158 -7.93 1.49 -6.65
N ASP A 159 -6.87 0.70 -6.85
CA ASP A 159 -5.86 0.83 -7.91
C ASP A 159 -6.41 1.12 -9.32
N SER A 160 -7.51 0.47 -9.70
CA SER A 160 -8.08 0.63 -11.04
C SER A 160 -8.47 2.08 -11.41
N PHE A 161 -8.70 2.96 -10.43
CA PHE A 161 -9.02 4.37 -10.67
C PHE A 161 -7.88 5.16 -11.32
N GLU A 162 -6.63 4.66 -11.30
CA GLU A 162 -5.52 5.26 -12.05
C GLU A 162 -5.84 5.35 -13.56
N ARG A 163 -6.66 4.43 -14.08
CA ARG A 163 -7.11 4.45 -15.49
C ARG A 163 -7.96 5.66 -15.85
N LEU A 164 -8.60 6.30 -14.87
CA LEU A 164 -9.35 7.53 -15.06
C LEU A 164 -8.47 8.76 -14.83
N GLY A 165 -7.16 8.59 -14.61
CA GLY A 165 -6.21 9.69 -14.43
C GLY A 165 -6.10 10.22 -13.00
N TYR A 166 -6.57 9.48 -12.00
CA TYR A 166 -6.35 9.84 -10.59
C TYR A 166 -4.93 9.51 -10.16
N LYS A 167 -4.35 10.40 -9.35
CA LYS A 167 -3.01 10.19 -8.77
C LYS A 167 -3.06 9.18 -7.62
N SER A 168 -1.94 8.50 -7.40
CA SER A 168 -1.76 7.74 -6.17
C SER A 168 -1.66 8.66 -4.96
N LEU A 169 -2.04 8.13 -3.79
CA LEU A 169 -1.90 8.78 -2.50
C LEU A 169 -0.45 9.21 -2.27
N GLU A 170 0.51 8.35 -2.59
CA GLU A 170 1.93 8.65 -2.44
C GLU A 170 2.37 9.79 -3.35
N LYS A 171 1.91 9.79 -4.61
CA LYS A 171 2.30 10.85 -5.55
C LYS A 171 1.67 12.19 -5.17
N ALA A 172 0.43 12.19 -4.73
CA ALA A 172 -0.22 13.41 -4.23
C ALA A 172 0.46 13.95 -2.98
N CYS A 173 0.87 13.06 -2.06
CA CYS A 173 1.66 13.44 -0.89
C CYS A 173 3.03 14.02 -1.28
N GLU A 174 3.72 13.40 -2.24
CA GLU A 174 5.00 13.89 -2.74
C GLU A 174 4.88 15.28 -3.38
N ASP A 175 3.92 15.46 -4.28
CA ASP A 175 3.69 16.72 -5.00
C ASP A 175 3.31 17.86 -4.03
N ALA A 176 2.68 17.55 -2.90
CA ALA A 176 2.36 18.49 -1.82
C ALA A 176 3.53 18.72 -0.83
N GLY A 177 4.69 18.10 -1.05
CA GLY A 177 5.84 18.17 -0.14
C GLY A 177 5.65 17.42 1.18
N GLY A 178 4.64 16.54 1.28
CA GLY A 178 4.23 15.87 2.52
C GLY A 178 5.24 14.86 3.09
N TYR A 179 6.21 14.41 2.29
CA TYR A 179 7.30 13.53 2.74
C TYR A 179 8.44 14.25 3.45
N SER A 180 8.55 15.57 3.28
CA SER A 180 9.58 16.38 3.91
C SER A 180 8.98 17.14 5.08
N ASN A 181 8.98 16.50 6.24
CA ASN A 181 9.22 17.25 7.46
C ASN A 181 10.41 16.60 8.15
N VAL A 182 11.61 17.08 7.80
CA VAL A 182 12.71 17.12 8.78
C VAL A 182 12.18 18.04 9.88
N LYS A 183 11.43 17.44 10.80
CA LYS A 183 10.93 18.14 11.97
C LYS A 183 12.12 18.22 12.90
N GLU A 184 12.53 19.44 13.26
CA GLU A 184 13.46 19.62 14.37
C GLU A 184 12.93 18.85 15.59
N PRO A 185 13.75 17.98 16.21
CA PRO A 185 13.29 17.15 17.30
C PRO A 185 12.73 18.05 18.41
N SER A 186 11.57 17.68 18.94
CA SER A 186 10.97 18.40 20.07
C SER A 186 11.88 18.31 21.30
N ILE A 187 11.67 19.20 22.27
CA ILE A 187 12.43 19.21 23.54
C ILE A 187 12.38 17.84 24.23
N ILE A 188 11.24 17.14 24.14
CA ILE A 188 11.07 15.79 24.70
C ILE A 188 11.90 14.76 23.92
N GLU A 189 11.85 14.79 22.58
CA GLU A 189 12.65 13.91 21.71
C GLU A 189 14.15 14.13 21.91
N ILE A 190 14.59 15.39 22.04
CA ILE A 190 15.98 15.74 22.37
C ILE A 190 16.40 15.12 23.71
N ASN A 191 15.54 15.17 24.72
CA ASN A 191 15.84 14.58 26.02
C ASN A 191 15.93 13.04 25.94
N TYR A 192 15.07 12.38 25.15
CA TYR A 192 15.18 10.95 24.91
C TYR A 192 16.45 10.58 24.15
N ILE A 193 16.81 11.35 23.11
CA ILE A 193 18.06 11.15 22.37
C ILE A 193 19.25 11.28 23.32
N LYS A 194 19.30 12.30 24.19
CA LYS A 194 20.38 12.45 25.18
C LYS A 194 20.48 11.27 26.15
N VAL A 195 19.36 10.69 26.57
CA VAL A 195 19.37 9.48 27.41
C VAL A 195 19.94 8.30 26.64
N LEU A 196 19.52 8.12 25.38
CA LEU A 196 20.06 7.07 24.51
C LEU A 196 21.55 7.26 24.26
N GLU A 197 22.02 8.47 23.99
CA GLU A 197 23.43 8.80 23.82
C GLU A 197 24.24 8.45 25.07
N LYS A 198 23.78 8.87 26.26
CA LYS A 198 24.43 8.51 27.53
C LYS A 198 24.47 7.01 27.74
N LEU A 199 23.35 6.32 27.51
CA LEU A 199 23.24 4.88 27.65
C LEU A 199 24.17 4.15 26.68
N THR A 200 24.27 4.61 25.43
CA THR A 200 25.17 4.04 24.43
C THR A 200 26.63 4.26 24.81
N ILE A 201 26.99 5.46 25.27
CA ILE A 201 28.34 5.72 25.80
C ILE A 201 28.61 4.79 26.99
N ASP A 202 27.64 4.62 27.90
CA ASP A 202 27.84 3.83 29.12
C ASP A 202 27.95 2.32 28.87
N LEU A 203 27.11 1.78 28.01
CA LEU A 203 27.09 0.34 27.69
C LEU A 203 28.19 -0.07 26.71
N PHE A 204 28.63 0.85 25.85
CA PHE A 204 29.60 0.57 24.78
C PHE A 204 30.89 1.37 24.95
N LYS A 205 31.31 1.68 26.19
CA LYS A 205 32.58 2.40 26.49
C LYS A 205 33.79 1.76 25.79
N ASP A 206 33.81 0.44 25.71
CA ASP A 206 34.90 -0.31 25.09
C ASP A 206 34.90 -0.19 23.56
N LEU A 207 33.75 0.14 22.96
CA LEU A 207 33.62 0.38 21.52
C LEU A 207 33.96 1.83 21.16
N PHE A 208 33.72 2.80 22.05
CA PHE A 208 33.93 4.23 21.80
C PHE A 208 35.06 4.84 22.65
N ASN A 209 36.23 4.19 22.68
CA ASN A 209 37.44 4.73 23.30
C ASN A 209 38.50 5.09 22.26
N LYS A 210 39.53 5.84 22.68
CA LYS A 210 40.60 6.30 21.76
C LYS A 210 41.37 5.16 21.08
N ASN A 211 41.39 3.97 21.67
CA ASN A 211 42.12 2.80 21.17
C ASN A 211 41.24 1.88 20.30
N SER A 212 39.91 2.06 20.31
CA SER A 212 38.96 1.14 19.69
C SER A 212 38.61 1.51 18.24
N PHE A 213 39.26 2.51 17.63
CA PHE A 213 38.91 3.01 16.29
C PHE A 213 38.68 1.89 15.25
N HIS A 214 39.58 0.91 15.15
CA HIS A 214 39.44 -0.17 14.17
C HIS A 214 38.28 -1.12 14.51
N SER A 215 38.04 -1.38 15.79
CA SER A 215 36.91 -2.19 16.26
C SER A 215 35.58 -1.48 15.97
N ALA A 216 35.49 -0.19 16.32
CA ALA A 216 34.32 0.64 16.06
C ALA A 216 34.00 0.75 14.57
N LEU A 217 35.03 0.97 13.74
CA LEU A 217 34.88 1.02 12.28
C LEU A 217 34.39 -0.32 11.72
N SER A 218 34.95 -1.43 12.19
CA SER A 218 34.54 -2.77 11.77
C SER A 218 33.09 -3.07 12.15
N THR A 219 32.69 -2.76 13.39
CA THR A 219 31.31 -2.93 13.86
C THR A 219 30.36 -2.04 13.07
N TYR A 220 30.69 -0.77 12.86
CA TYR A 220 29.85 0.14 12.08
C TYR A 220 29.64 -0.36 10.63
N LEU A 221 30.68 -0.84 9.98
CA LEU A 221 30.57 -1.40 8.63
C LEU A 221 29.76 -2.69 8.60
N HIS A 222 29.90 -3.55 9.62
CA HIS A 222 29.08 -4.75 9.77
C HIS A 222 27.59 -4.38 9.89
N GLU A 223 27.25 -3.42 10.74
CA GLU A 223 25.86 -2.93 10.88
C GLU A 223 25.33 -2.24 9.61
N LEU A 224 26.17 -1.49 8.89
CA LEU A 224 25.80 -0.94 7.58
C LEU A 224 25.51 -2.04 6.55
N CYS A 225 26.25 -3.15 6.59
CA CYS A 225 26.02 -4.27 5.67
C CYS A 225 24.65 -4.94 5.90
N HIS A 226 24.12 -4.91 7.13
CA HIS A 226 22.77 -5.42 7.45
C HIS A 226 21.65 -4.71 6.67
N MET A 227 21.88 -3.51 6.15
CA MET A 227 20.94 -2.83 5.26
C MET A 227 20.70 -3.60 3.95
N PHE A 228 21.62 -4.47 3.55
CA PHE A 228 21.58 -5.19 2.27
C PHE A 228 21.19 -6.68 2.41
N GLY A 229 21.05 -7.16 3.64
CA GLY A 229 20.61 -8.52 3.99
C GLY A 229 21.18 -8.96 5.34
N GLY A 230 20.62 -10.02 5.94
CA GLY A 230 21.14 -10.56 7.21
C GLY A 230 22.47 -11.32 7.04
N ASP A 231 23.13 -11.65 8.17
CA ASP A 231 24.48 -12.25 8.23
C ASP A 231 24.72 -13.42 7.27
N LYS A 232 23.71 -14.28 7.09
CA LYS A 232 23.81 -15.50 6.27
C LYS A 232 23.45 -15.28 4.79
N SER A 233 23.19 -14.04 4.38
CA SER A 233 22.78 -13.73 3.02
C SER A 233 24.00 -13.51 2.11
N ALA A 234 23.94 -14.04 0.89
CA ALA A 234 24.99 -13.82 -0.11
C ALA A 234 25.22 -12.33 -0.43
N LYS A 235 24.18 -11.50 -0.30
CA LYS A 235 24.25 -10.05 -0.50
C LYS A 235 25.04 -9.37 0.62
N PHE A 236 24.83 -9.76 1.88
CA PHE A 236 25.61 -9.26 3.00
C PHE A 236 27.10 -9.55 2.79
N SER A 237 27.46 -10.80 2.49
CA SER A 237 28.86 -11.19 2.27
C SER A 237 29.50 -10.43 1.12
N LEU A 238 28.79 -10.25 0.00
CA LEU A 238 29.30 -9.51 -1.16
C LEU A 238 29.57 -8.03 -0.83
N VAL A 239 28.65 -7.38 -0.11
CA VAL A 239 28.81 -5.96 0.26
C VAL A 239 29.95 -5.80 1.27
N LEU A 240 30.07 -6.70 2.24
CA LEU A 240 31.17 -6.69 3.21
C LEU A 240 32.53 -6.84 2.52
N THR A 241 32.66 -7.77 1.57
CA THR A 241 33.90 -7.93 0.78
C THR A 241 34.27 -6.65 0.04
N LYS A 242 33.30 -6.02 -0.66
CA LYS A 242 33.55 -4.75 -1.35
C LYS A 242 33.92 -3.62 -0.39
N ALA A 243 33.28 -3.55 0.78
CA ALA A 243 33.61 -2.55 1.78
C ALA A 243 35.07 -2.70 2.25
N ILE A 244 35.53 -3.94 2.49
CA ILE A 244 36.92 -4.23 2.85
C ILE A 244 37.88 -3.84 1.73
N GLU A 245 37.57 -4.17 0.47
CA GLU A 245 38.39 -3.76 -0.69
C GLU A 245 38.56 -2.23 -0.77
N ILE A 246 37.47 -1.48 -0.58
CA ILE A 246 37.49 -0.01 -0.57
C ILE A 246 38.34 0.51 0.59
N LEU A 247 38.22 -0.09 1.79
CA LEU A 247 39.03 0.30 2.95
C LEU A 247 40.53 0.10 2.68
N ILE A 248 40.91 -1.06 2.14
CA ILE A 248 42.30 -1.38 1.82
C ILE A 248 42.85 -0.36 0.81
N ALA A 249 42.09 -0.07 -0.25
CA ALA A 249 42.48 0.91 -1.27
C ALA A 249 42.62 2.35 -0.72
N ASN A 250 41.92 2.67 0.38
CA ASN A 250 41.89 4.02 0.96
C ASN A 250 42.56 4.11 2.34
N ASN A 251 43.49 3.20 2.67
CA ASN A 251 44.14 3.13 3.98
C ASN A 251 44.75 4.48 4.46
N HIS A 252 45.31 5.27 3.53
CA HIS A 252 45.84 6.60 3.85
C HIS A 252 44.76 7.55 4.45
N LYS A 253 43.53 7.53 3.95
CA LYS A 253 42.41 8.33 4.50
C LYS A 253 41.98 7.80 5.86
N ILE A 254 41.91 6.48 6.01
CA ILE A 254 41.55 5.83 7.28
C ILE A 254 42.52 6.24 8.39
N ASN A 255 43.81 6.31 8.09
CA ASN A 255 44.82 6.75 9.05
C ASN A 255 44.68 8.23 9.45
N ASN A 256 44.20 9.09 8.56
CA ASN A 256 43.89 10.47 8.91
C ASN A 256 42.68 10.54 9.85
N TYR A 257 41.59 9.83 9.54
CA TYR A 257 40.42 9.76 10.44
C TYR A 257 40.73 9.11 11.78
N LYS A 258 41.67 8.16 11.83
CA LYS A 258 42.16 7.59 13.10
C LYS A 258 42.82 8.65 13.97
N LYS A 259 43.62 9.56 13.39
CA LYS A 259 44.24 10.66 14.14
C LYS A 259 43.17 11.59 14.72
N ASP A 260 42.15 11.91 13.92
CA ASP A 260 41.02 12.74 14.37
C ASP A 260 40.25 12.06 15.52
N TRP A 261 39.97 10.75 15.40
CA TRP A 261 39.32 9.95 16.45
C TRP A 261 40.09 10.01 17.78
N VAL A 262 41.40 9.80 17.73
CA VAL A 262 42.26 9.86 18.93
C VAL A 262 42.26 11.27 19.52
N ALA A 263 42.29 12.31 18.68
CA ALA A 263 42.25 13.69 19.13
C ALA A 263 40.94 14.07 19.84
N VAL A 264 39.81 13.50 19.41
CA VAL A 264 38.50 13.65 20.08
C VAL A 264 38.50 12.96 21.44
N GLY A 265 38.99 11.71 21.52
CA GLY A 265 39.08 10.96 22.78
C GLY A 265 39.95 11.66 23.84
N LEU A 266 41.04 12.30 23.44
CA LEU A 266 41.91 13.07 24.35
C LEU A 266 41.27 14.33 24.94
N LYS A 267 40.20 14.86 24.33
CA LYS A 267 39.45 16.02 24.84
C LYS A 267 38.40 15.64 25.89
N HIS A 268 37.97 14.38 25.92
CA HIS A 268 36.96 13.88 26.85
C HIS A 268 37.54 13.22 28.11
N ASP A 269 38.86 12.93 28.13
CA ASP A 269 39.60 12.38 29.27
C ASP A 269 40.13 13.49 30.24
N LYS A 270 39.81 14.77 30.01
CA LYS A 270 40.13 15.92 30.90
C LYS A 270 38.86 16.42 31.60
#